data_AF-A0A7V9BBX9-F1
#
_entry.id   AF-A0A7V9BBX9-F1
#
_cell.length_a   1.000
_cell.length_b   1.000
_cell.length_c   1.000
_cell.angle_alpha   90.00
_cell.angle_beta   90.00
_cell.angle_gamma   90.00
#
_symmetry.space_group_name_H-M   'P 1'
#
loop_
_entity.id
_entity.type
_entity.pdbx_description
1 polymer ?
#
loop_
_entity_poly.entity_id
_entity_poly.type
_entity_poly.pdbx_seq_one_letter_code
_entity_poly.pdbx_strand_id
1 'polypeptide(L)'
;ELLGGIGFVVLHRTPTEVVLGAAGRPWTPRGDMRPFAAVRAGEVRVAVDIRATTLPDGRSRLSTETRIAASDARARRAFGRYWRVVGPFSALIRRRWLRAAATAAGQGS
;
A
#
# COMPACT_ATOMS: atom_id res chain seq x y z
N GLU A 1 -7.84 -10.17 -11.38
CA GLU A 1 -6.40 -10.49 -11.54
C GLU A 1 -5.51 -9.32 -12.00
N LEU A 2 -5.84 -8.06 -11.70
CA LEU A 2 -5.16 -6.89 -12.32
C LEU A 2 -3.77 -6.51 -11.75
N LEU A 3 -3.24 -7.23 -10.76
CA LEU A 3 -2.01 -6.82 -10.03
C LEU A 3 -0.85 -7.81 -10.13
N GLY A 4 -1.05 -8.99 -10.72
CA GLY A 4 -0.02 -10.03 -10.80
C GLY A 4 1.23 -9.61 -11.60
N GLY A 5 1.08 -8.72 -12.59
CA GLY A 5 2.17 -8.22 -13.43
C GLY A 5 3.16 -7.26 -12.75
N ILE A 6 2.86 -6.81 -11.52
CA ILE A 6 3.65 -5.77 -10.81
C ILE A 6 4.33 -6.34 -9.53
N GLY A 7 4.27 -7.67 -9.35
CA GLY A 7 4.88 -8.38 -8.22
C GLY A 7 4.07 -8.37 -6.91
N PHE A 8 2.87 -7.76 -6.90
CA PHE A 8 1.98 -7.78 -5.74
C PHE A 8 1.09 -9.02 -5.71
N VAL A 9 0.90 -9.57 -4.51
CA VAL A 9 0.00 -10.68 -4.22
C VAL A 9 -1.04 -10.27 -3.18
N VAL A 10 -2.21 -10.92 -3.17
CA VAL A 10 -3.20 -10.73 -2.11
C VAL A 10 -2.70 -11.45 -0.86
N LEU A 11 -2.54 -10.72 0.24
CA LEU A 11 -2.16 -11.27 1.55
C LEU A 11 -3.38 -11.58 2.41
N HIS A 12 -4.42 -10.76 2.28
CA HIS A 12 -5.65 -10.89 3.05
C HIS A 12 -6.81 -10.25 2.28
N ARG A 13 -8.00 -10.83 2.41
CA ARG A 13 -9.23 -10.28 1.83
C ARG A 13 -10.43 -10.66 2.67
N THR A 14 -11.27 -9.67 2.95
CA THR A 14 -12.61 -9.80 3.49
C THR A 14 -13.57 -9.00 2.60
N PRO A 15 -14.88 -8.99 2.88
CA PRO A 15 -15.82 -8.10 2.17
C PRO A 15 -15.48 -6.60 2.31
N THR A 16 -14.84 -6.20 3.41
CA THR A 16 -14.57 -4.79 3.73
C THR A 16 -13.09 -4.42 3.74
N GLU A 17 -12.20 -5.38 3.50
CA GLU A 17 -10.75 -5.16 3.53
C GLU A 17 -10.03 -5.97 2.45
N VAL A 18 -9.01 -5.37 1.86
CA VAL A 18 -8.01 -6.09 1.08
C VAL A 18 -6.62 -5.63 1.48
N VAL A 19 -5.70 -6.58 1.64
CA VAL A 19 -4.28 -6.33 1.86
C VAL A 19 -3.50 -6.92 0.70
N LEU A 20 -2.70 -6.08 0.07
CA LEU A 20 -1.80 -6.44 -1.02
C LEU A 20 -0.36 -6.35 -0.52
N GLY A 21 0.48 -7.29 -0.95
CA GLY A 21 1.85 -7.39 -0.50
C GLY A 21 2.85 -7.67 -1.60
N ALA A 22 4.02 -7.06 -1.50
CA ALA A 22 5.17 -7.38 -2.33
C ALA A 22 6.48 -7.20 -1.54
N ALA A 23 7.58 -7.70 -2.10
CA ALA A 23 8.93 -7.50 -1.57
C ALA A 23 9.85 -6.97 -2.67
N GLY A 24 10.77 -6.06 -2.34
CA GLY A 24 11.71 -5.52 -3.31
C GLY A 24 12.42 -4.26 -2.86
N ARG A 25 12.90 -3.47 -3.81
CA ARG A 25 13.62 -2.21 -3.60
C ARG A 25 12.90 -1.07 -4.31
N PRO A 26 11.81 -0.52 -3.75
CA PRO A 26 11.02 0.53 -4.42
C PRO A 26 11.81 1.82 -4.71
N TRP A 27 13.02 1.96 -4.15
CA TRP A 27 13.93 3.08 -4.41
C TRP A 27 14.88 2.86 -5.60
N THR A 28 14.76 1.75 -6.34
CA THR A 28 15.49 1.53 -7.60
C THR A 28 14.55 1.73 -8.79
N PRO A 29 15.05 2.11 -9.98
CA PRO A 29 14.21 2.34 -11.15
C PRO A 29 13.35 1.15 -11.55
N ARG A 30 13.87 -0.07 -11.39
CA ARG A 30 13.14 -1.31 -11.73
C ARG A 30 12.22 -1.78 -10.60
N GLY A 31 12.44 -1.35 -9.36
CA GLY A 31 11.78 -1.84 -8.15
C GLY A 31 12.12 -3.29 -7.78
N ASP A 32 12.23 -4.16 -8.80
CA ASP A 32 12.41 -5.61 -8.72
C ASP A 32 11.42 -6.24 -7.74
N MET A 33 10.15 -5.79 -7.82
CA MET A 33 9.08 -6.21 -6.93
C MET A 33 8.73 -7.68 -7.19
N ARG A 34 8.60 -8.46 -6.12
CA ARG A 34 8.37 -9.90 -6.11
C ARG A 34 7.27 -10.25 -5.11
N PRO A 35 6.73 -11.48 -5.16
CA PRO A 35 5.80 -11.95 -4.14
C PRO A 35 6.34 -11.71 -2.72
N PHE A 36 5.46 -11.27 -1.83
CA PHE A 36 5.79 -10.80 -0.47
C PHE A 36 6.68 -11.76 0.35
N ALA A 37 6.51 -13.07 0.17
CA ALA A 37 7.29 -14.09 0.86
C ALA A 37 8.77 -14.10 0.42
N ALA A 38 9.07 -13.72 -0.82
CA ALA A 38 10.38 -13.83 -1.47
C ALA A 38 11.33 -12.65 -1.21
N VAL A 39 11.23 -12.01 -0.04
CA VAL A 39 12.15 -10.93 0.36
C VAL A 39 13.58 -11.46 0.47
N ARG A 40 14.55 -10.63 0.08
CA ARG A 40 15.99 -10.90 0.25
C ARG A 40 16.65 -9.86 1.16
N ALA A 41 17.90 -10.12 1.52
CA ALA A 41 18.72 -9.13 2.21
C ALA A 41 18.82 -7.82 1.39
N GLY A 42 18.74 -6.67 2.08
CA GLY A 42 18.74 -5.35 1.48
C GLY A 42 17.45 -4.99 0.75
N GLU A 43 16.31 -5.60 1.09
CA GLU A 43 14.99 -5.34 0.51
C GLU A 43 13.97 -4.96 1.61
N VAL A 44 12.80 -4.49 1.20
CA VAL A 44 11.66 -4.30 2.09
C VAL A 44 10.50 -5.16 1.64
N ARG A 45 9.72 -5.63 2.61
CA ARG A 45 8.34 -6.02 2.39
C ARG A 45 7.45 -4.78 2.49
N VAL A 46 6.51 -4.68 1.58
CA VAL A 46 5.49 -3.64 1.51
C VAL A 46 4.15 -4.33 1.62
N ALA A 47 3.33 -3.92 2.59
CA ALA A 47 1.92 -4.28 2.67
C ALA A 47 1.08 -3.01 2.56
N VAL A 48 0.12 -2.99 1.65
CA VAL A 48 -0.84 -1.90 1.48
C VAL A 48 -2.22 -2.44 1.75
N ASP A 49 -2.96 -1.80 2.65
CA ASP A 49 -4.36 -2.12 2.89
C ASP A 49 -5.30 -1.05 2.36
N ILE A 50 -6.52 -1.49 2.05
CA ILE A 50 -7.68 -0.64 1.84
C ILE A 50 -8.79 -1.27 2.68
N ARG A 51 -9.32 -0.52 3.64
CA ARG A 51 -10.32 -0.99 4.59
C ARG A 51 -11.48 -0.01 4.67
N ALA A 52 -12.70 -0.53 4.64
CA ALA A 52 -13.92 0.16 4.99
C ALA A 52 -14.35 -0.22 6.42
N THR A 53 -14.72 0.76 7.23
CA THR A 53 -15.22 0.54 8.59
C THR A 53 -16.52 1.32 8.79
N THR A 54 -17.56 0.63 9.25
CA THR A 54 -18.84 1.26 9.59
C THR A 54 -18.68 2.17 10.80
N LEU A 55 -19.26 3.37 10.72
CA LEU A 55 -19.30 4.36 11.78
C LEU A 55 -20.65 4.27 12.54
N PRO A 56 -20.72 4.76 13.78
CA PRO A 56 -21.96 4.71 14.58
C PRO A 56 -23.17 5.43 13.94
N ASP A 57 -22.91 6.39 13.06
CA ASP A 57 -23.94 7.16 12.34
C ASP A 57 -24.40 6.48 11.04
N GLY A 58 -24.04 5.21 10.82
CA GLY A 58 -24.41 4.45 9.63
C GLY A 58 -23.55 4.75 8.39
N ARG A 59 -22.66 5.74 8.44
CA ARG A 59 -21.70 6.00 7.36
C ARG A 59 -20.57 4.99 7.37
N SER A 60 -19.78 4.96 6.30
CA SER A 60 -18.56 4.17 6.22
C SER A 60 -17.33 5.07 6.12
N ARG A 61 -16.26 4.71 6.82
CA ARG A 61 -14.93 5.31 6.67
C ARG A 61 -14.05 4.41 5.82
N LEU A 62 -13.59 4.92 4.68
CA LEU A 62 -12.57 4.27 3.87
C LEU A 62 -11.18 4.77 4.29
N SER A 63 -10.26 3.86 4.58
CA SER A 63 -8.87 4.16 4.93
C SER A 63 -7.90 3.31 4.12
N THR A 64 -6.67 3.79 4.02
CA THR A 64 -5.54 3.04 3.48
C THR A 64 -4.31 3.26 4.34
N GLU A 65 -3.60 2.18 4.63
CA GLU A 65 -2.35 2.13 5.37
C GLU A 65 -1.29 1.42 4.52
N THR A 66 -0.05 1.89 4.61
CA THR A 66 1.10 1.23 3.99
C THR A 66 2.10 0.88 5.08
N ARG A 67 2.33 -0.42 5.30
CA ARG A 67 3.24 -0.98 6.29
C ARG A 67 4.50 -1.47 5.59
N ILE A 68 5.66 -1.17 6.18
CA ILE A 68 6.96 -1.47 5.59
C ILE A 68 7.80 -2.24 6.60
N ALA A 69 8.28 -3.42 6.21
CA ALA A 69 9.21 -4.20 7.01
C ALA A 69 10.52 -4.37 6.24
N ALA A 70 11.60 -3.76 6.73
CA ALA A 70 12.93 -3.89 6.15
C ALA A 70 13.58 -5.21 6.56
N SER A 71 14.24 -5.89 5.63
CA SER A 71 14.97 -7.14 5.94
C SER A 71 16.26 -6.90 6.73
N ASP A 72 16.86 -5.71 6.62
CA ASP A 72 18.03 -5.31 7.39
C ASP A 72 18.12 -3.78 7.59
N ALA A 73 19.12 -3.34 8.35
CA ALA A 73 19.36 -1.92 8.63
C ALA A 73 19.73 -1.11 7.37
N ARG A 74 20.33 -1.73 6.35
CA ARG A 74 20.68 -1.07 5.08
C ARG A 74 19.42 -0.75 4.30
N ALA A 75 18.51 -1.71 4.16
CA ALA A 75 17.19 -1.54 3.55
C ALA A 75 16.38 -0.47 4.29
N ARG A 76 16.35 -0.50 5.63
CA ARG A 76 15.64 0.50 6.43
C ARG A 76 16.15 1.92 6.14
N ARG A 77 17.47 2.12 6.08
CA ARG A 77 18.07 3.42 5.75
C ARG A 77 17.77 3.85 4.32
N ALA A 78 17.89 2.94 3.35
CA ALA A 78 17.61 3.22 1.94
C ALA A 78 16.14 3.62 1.73
N PHE A 79 15.21 2.83 2.27
CA PHE A 79 13.79 3.13 2.24
C PHE A 79 13.48 4.45 2.93
N GLY A 80 14.08 4.73 4.10
CA GLY A 80 13.87 5.99 4.81
C GLY A 80 14.28 7.23 3.98
N ARG A 81 15.41 7.17 3.26
CA ARG A 81 15.84 8.26 2.37
C ARG A 81 14.88 8.44 1.20
N TYR A 82 14.52 7.35 0.55
CA TYR A 82 13.54 7.33 -0.54
C TYR A 82 12.19 7.90 -0.09
N TRP A 83 11.70 7.49 1.07
CA TRP A 83 10.40 7.88 1.59
C TRP A 83 10.33 9.36 1.99
N ARG A 84 11.45 9.96 2.43
CA ARG A 84 11.49 11.42 2.70
C ARG A 84 11.22 12.24 1.44
N VAL A 85 11.63 11.75 0.27
CA VAL A 85 11.43 12.44 -1.02
C VAL A 85 10.07 12.08 -1.62
N VAL A 86 9.73 10.79 -1.69
CA VAL A 86 8.55 10.31 -2.41
C VAL A 86 7.28 10.31 -1.54
N GLY A 87 7.42 10.14 -0.22
CA GLY A 87 6.33 10.03 0.73
C GLY A 87 5.30 11.17 0.66
N PRO A 88 5.70 12.45 0.60
CA PRO A 88 4.76 13.57 0.50
C PRO A 88 3.87 13.51 -0.75
N PHE A 89 4.45 13.24 -1.92
CA PHE A 89 3.72 13.11 -3.18
C PHE A 89 2.80 11.89 -3.17
N SER A 90 3.31 10.77 -2.66
CA SER A 90 2.54 9.54 -2.49
C SER A 90 1.33 9.76 -1.57
N ALA A 91 1.49 10.53 -0.48
CA ALA A 91 0.40 10.88 0.43
C ALA A 91 -0.63 11.83 -0.21
N LEU A 92 -0.22 12.72 -1.11
CA LEU A 92 -1.15 13.58 -1.86
C LEU A 92 -2.02 12.74 -2.80
N ILE A 93 -1.40 11.82 -3.57
CA ILE A 93 -2.12 10.94 -4.50
C ILE A 93 -3.14 10.08 -3.74
N ARG A 94 -2.74 9.41 -2.65
CA ARG A 94 -3.65 8.60 -1.84
C ARG A 94 -4.82 9.40 -1.28
N ARG A 95 -4.58 10.64 -0.83
CA ARG A 95 -5.65 11.54 -0.36
C ARG A 95 -6.63 11.89 -1.48
N ARG A 96 -6.16 12.10 -2.71
CA ARG A 96 -7.04 12.34 -3.87
C ARG A 96 -7.87 11.11 -4.22
N TRP A 97 -7.29 9.90 -4.19
CA TRP A 97 -8.03 8.66 -4.38
C TRP A 97 -9.14 8.47 -3.34
N LEU A 98 -8.85 8.68 -2.05
CA LEU A 98 -9.86 8.58 -1.00
C LEU A 98 -11.00 9.60 -1.17
N ARG A 99 -10.68 10.84 -1.54
CA ARG A 99 -11.71 11.86 -1.83
C ARG A 99 -12.58 11.47 -3.02
N ALA A 100 -11.96 11.01 -4.11
CA ALA A 100 -12.69 10.57 -5.30
C ALA A 100 -13.60 9.38 -4.98
N ALA A 101 -13.13 8.41 -4.18
CA ALA A 101 -13.95 7.29 -3.72
C ALA A 101 -15.13 7.75 -2.86
N ALA A 102 -14.93 8.71 -1.96
CA ALA A 102 -16.01 9.29 -1.17
C ALA A 102 -17.05 10.02 -2.05
N THR A 103 -16.60 10.80 -3.03
CA THR A 103 -17.49 11.47 -4.00
C THR A 103 -18.28 10.47 -4.86
N ALA A 104 -17.65 9.37 -5.29
CA ALA A 104 -18.32 8.33 -6.05
C ALA A 104 -19.39 7.60 -5.21
N ALA A 105 -19.08 7.27 -3.95
CA ALA A 105 -20.02 6.61 -3.06
C ALA A 105 -21.26 7.47 -2.74
N GLY A 106 -21.09 8.79 -2.60
CA GLY A 106 -22.19 9.72 -2.35
C GLY A 106 -23.11 9.98 -3.55
N GLN A 107 -22.70 9.61 -4.77
CA GLN A 107 -23.53 9.73 -5.98
C GLN A 107 -24.37 8.49 -6.28
N GLY A 108 -24.14 7.39 -5.57
CA GLY A 108 -24.91 6.15 -5.69
C GLY A 108 -25.86 5.88 -4.52
N SER A 109 -26.09 6.88 -3.66
CA SER A 109 -27.02 6.84 -2.52
C SER A 109 -28.33 7.54 -2.84
#